data_AF-A0A7W0MFN8-F1
#
_entry.id   AF-A0A7W0MFN8-F1
#
_cell.length_a   1.000
_cell.length_b   1.000
_cell.length_c   1.000
_cell.angle_alpha   90.00
_cell.angle_beta   90.00
_cell.angle_gamma   90.00
#
_symmetry.space_group_name_H-M   'P 1'
#
loop_
_entity.id
_entity.type
_entity.pdbx_description
1 polymer ?
#
loop_
_entity_poly.entity_id
_entity_poly.type
_entity_poly.pdbx_seq_one_letter_code
_entity_poly.pdbx_strand_id
1 'polypeptide(L)'
;MQLPPLNLRLALELLGLIVFATMHGYGAAWLAVRMLFRPHRSVKLFGLTVWPQGMIPRHRERLAQTIGNAVGNELVSQETVIDALFETNFFQRKVEDLVTSYTSDLLDTPHASFLDALPASVRAPVLDAISALQLRLADYIAGVLRSEETAEAVNNFIDRRVDEVLARRLSDVLDDATYAQVIDFVESRFHNIVNERGFGQRVRDFVSARVDELAHSQATLAELFTPETVALLKERIDSQLGPIVEHLSEIAANPKTRTQIGALIKREVDDYYGQLSFFKKIFVSRDRIHHEVDELVNKTLPRRVEEFLRGAAFVEEAEAFLDATIDSVLSKPLEELVGRIEPAKLELIKEQIATRLLAIGRGAELATTVSSYTTDALARVRPHTLRAVLEHANPDSAEKLKGFLSRAMLGVLIREETARTLNGILSAQIERLLVAPIGRISDHLPAQTVERAQRALTARITETARERLPVAIKEFDIGGIVRDKVAGYPVEKLETLVLSVAQQHLRKIELFGAVIGLFLGVAQALYFWLRGGGN
;
A
#
# COMPACT_ATOMS: atom_id res chain seq x y z
N MET A 1 95.98 -72.38 68.99
CA MET A 1 95.23 -71.53 69.93
C MET A 1 93.92 -72.21 70.23
N GLN A 2 93.76 -72.78 71.42
CA GLN A 2 92.45 -73.23 71.89
C GLN A 2 91.67 -71.99 72.33
N LEU A 3 90.50 -71.77 71.75
CA LEU A 3 89.64 -70.64 72.11
C LEU A 3 89.11 -70.84 73.54
N PRO A 4 89.03 -69.79 74.36
CA PRO A 4 88.53 -69.91 75.72
C PRO A 4 87.08 -70.41 75.72
N PRO A 5 86.71 -71.35 76.63
CA PRO A 5 85.34 -71.82 76.73
C PRO A 5 84.40 -70.66 77.09
N LEU A 6 83.26 -70.62 76.42
CA LEU A 6 82.25 -69.56 76.56
C LEU A 6 81.55 -69.69 77.93
N ASN A 7 82.09 -69.01 78.94
CA ASN A 7 81.45 -68.88 80.24
C ASN A 7 80.34 -67.81 80.20
N LEU A 8 79.30 -67.98 81.03
CA LEU A 8 78.14 -67.07 81.07
C LEU A 8 78.52 -65.59 81.24
N ARG A 9 79.59 -65.30 82.00
CA ARG A 9 80.11 -63.93 82.16
C ARG A 9 80.65 -63.34 80.84
N LEU A 10 81.45 -64.10 80.10
CA LEU A 10 82.03 -63.66 78.83
C LEU A 10 80.93 -63.46 77.77
N ALA A 11 79.93 -64.34 77.72
CA ALA A 11 78.78 -64.18 76.83
C ALA A 11 78.00 -62.88 77.11
N LEU A 12 77.79 -62.54 78.39
CA LEU A 12 77.13 -61.30 78.79
C LEU A 12 77.95 -60.05 78.44
N GLU A 13 79.27 -60.11 78.58
CA GLU A 13 80.17 -59.01 78.19
C GLU A 13 80.18 -58.77 76.66
N LEU A 14 80.23 -59.83 75.86
CA LEU A 14 80.17 -59.74 74.39
C LEU A 14 78.81 -59.23 73.91
N LEU A 15 77.72 -59.72 74.50
CA LEU A 15 76.38 -59.22 74.23
C LEU A 15 76.26 -57.73 74.64
N GLY A 16 76.84 -57.35 75.78
CA GLY A 16 76.91 -55.97 76.25
C GLY A 16 77.60 -55.04 75.25
N LEU A 17 78.72 -55.47 74.66
CA LEU A 17 79.43 -54.72 73.62
C LEU A 17 78.57 -54.52 72.36
N ILE A 18 77.89 -55.57 71.90
CA ILE A 18 77.02 -55.50 70.71
C ILE A 18 75.85 -54.57 70.96
N VAL A 19 75.17 -54.69 72.10
CA VAL A 19 74.04 -53.83 72.47
C VAL A 19 74.50 -52.38 72.61
N PHE A 20 75.63 -52.14 73.27
CA PHE A 20 76.17 -50.79 73.44
C PHE A 20 76.53 -50.15 72.09
N ALA A 21 77.21 -50.88 71.20
CA ALA A 21 77.56 -50.38 69.87
C ALA A 21 76.31 -50.13 68.99
N THR A 22 75.30 -51.00 69.07
CA THR A 22 74.01 -50.83 68.37
C THR A 22 73.26 -49.60 68.89
N MET A 23 73.17 -49.43 70.21
CA MET A 23 72.54 -48.27 70.85
C MET A 23 73.29 -46.97 70.56
N HIS A 24 74.62 -47.01 70.58
CA HIS A 24 75.45 -45.86 70.24
C HIS A 24 75.28 -45.49 68.75
N GLY A 25 75.27 -46.47 67.85
CA GLY A 25 75.03 -46.26 66.42
C GLY A 25 73.63 -45.68 66.13
N TYR A 26 72.59 -46.23 66.76
CA TYR A 26 71.23 -45.69 66.69
C TYR A 26 71.16 -44.27 67.26
N GLY A 27 71.73 -44.04 68.45
CA GLY A 27 71.71 -42.74 69.12
C GLY A 27 72.45 -41.66 68.33
N ALA A 28 73.59 -41.99 67.73
CA ALA A 28 74.35 -41.08 66.88
C ALA A 28 73.58 -40.74 65.59
N ALA A 29 72.96 -41.73 64.94
CA ALA A 29 72.15 -41.51 63.75
C ALA A 29 70.86 -40.74 64.04
N TRP A 30 70.16 -41.06 65.14
CA TRP A 30 69.01 -40.31 65.64
C TRP A 30 69.37 -38.85 65.93
N LEU A 31 70.52 -38.62 66.56
CA LEU A 31 71.00 -37.26 66.84
C LEU A 31 71.31 -36.52 65.53
N ALA A 32 71.99 -37.14 64.59
CA ALA A 32 72.30 -36.55 63.29
C ALA A 32 71.05 -36.19 62.47
N VAL A 33 70.06 -37.10 62.43
CA VAL A 33 68.76 -36.85 61.80
C VAL A 33 68.06 -35.70 62.50
N ARG A 34 68.02 -35.70 63.84
CA ARG A 34 67.37 -34.65 64.62
C ARG A 34 68.06 -33.29 64.47
N MET A 35 69.39 -33.30 64.31
CA MET A 35 70.21 -32.12 64.01
C MET A 35 69.90 -31.47 62.68
N LEU A 36 69.41 -32.23 61.69
CA LEU A 36 68.99 -31.67 60.41
C LEU A 36 67.79 -30.72 60.57
N PHE A 37 66.97 -30.95 61.59
CA PHE A 37 65.69 -30.27 61.84
C PHE A 37 65.70 -29.31 63.02
N ARG A 38 66.44 -29.63 64.08
CA ARG A 38 66.47 -28.87 65.32
C ARG A 38 67.91 -28.68 65.76
N PRO A 39 68.26 -27.51 66.33
CA PRO A 39 67.37 -26.43 66.74
C PRO A 39 66.98 -25.48 65.60
N HIS A 40 65.75 -24.94 65.64
CA HIS A 40 65.23 -24.00 64.61
C HIS A 40 65.99 -22.67 64.58
N ARG A 41 66.72 -22.34 65.65
CA ARG A 41 67.65 -21.20 65.77
C ARG A 41 68.97 -21.71 66.33
N SER A 42 70.08 -21.10 65.96
CA SER A 42 71.38 -21.48 66.53
C SER A 42 71.40 -21.21 68.04
N VAL A 43 71.91 -22.17 68.80
CA VAL A 43 72.06 -22.03 70.26
C VAL A 43 73.49 -21.58 70.54
N LYS A 44 73.64 -20.37 71.10
CA LYS A 44 74.92 -19.76 71.43
C LYS A 44 75.13 -19.76 72.93
N LEU A 45 76.34 -20.09 73.37
CA LEU A 45 76.77 -20.04 74.77
C LEU A 45 78.05 -19.21 74.84
N PHE A 46 78.07 -18.13 75.63
CA PHE A 46 79.20 -17.18 75.72
C PHE A 46 79.70 -16.67 74.35
N GLY A 47 78.79 -16.45 73.39
CA GLY A 47 79.15 -15.98 72.05
C GLY A 47 79.66 -17.07 71.09
N LEU A 48 80.04 -18.25 71.58
CA LEU A 48 80.36 -19.41 70.75
C LEU A 48 79.07 -20.19 70.37
N THR A 49 79.01 -20.65 69.12
CA THR A 49 77.87 -21.47 68.65
C THR A 49 78.08 -22.91 69.10
N VAL A 50 77.29 -23.38 70.07
CA VAL A 50 77.36 -24.76 70.60
C VAL A 50 76.57 -25.71 69.71
N TRP A 51 75.40 -25.26 69.23
CA TRP A 51 74.61 -26.00 68.26
C TRP A 51 74.33 -25.14 67.03
N PRO A 52 74.83 -25.53 65.85
CA PRO A 52 74.44 -24.87 64.62
C PRO A 52 72.94 -25.07 64.39
N GLN A 53 72.32 -24.11 63.70
CA GLN A 53 70.95 -24.27 63.25
C GLN A 53 70.85 -25.49 62.32
N GLY A 54 69.76 -26.25 62.42
CA GLY A 54 69.53 -27.38 61.53
C GLY A 54 69.54 -26.96 60.06
N MET A 55 70.03 -27.86 59.19
CA MET A 55 70.26 -27.57 57.77
C MET A 55 68.99 -27.15 57.02
N ILE A 56 67.84 -27.74 57.33
CA ILE A 56 66.57 -27.45 56.64
C ILE A 56 66.00 -26.08 57.07
N PRO A 57 65.88 -25.77 58.38
CA PRO A 57 65.50 -24.42 58.83
C PRO A 57 66.46 -23.32 58.32
N ARG A 58 67.74 -23.64 58.09
CA ARG A 58 68.74 -22.68 57.59
C ARG A 58 68.53 -22.32 56.11
N HIS A 59 67.95 -23.21 55.30
CA HIS A 59 67.73 -23.00 53.86
C HIS A 59 66.24 -22.84 53.48
N ARG A 60 65.38 -22.60 54.46
CA ARG A 60 63.92 -22.49 54.31
C ARG A 60 63.45 -21.48 53.26
N GLU A 61 64.11 -20.34 53.14
CA GLU A 61 63.78 -19.29 52.16
C GLU A 61 64.09 -19.73 50.74
N ARG A 62 65.22 -20.42 50.55
CA ARG A 62 65.60 -21.01 49.26
C ARG A 62 64.62 -22.11 48.86
N LEU A 63 64.17 -22.94 49.80
CA LEU A 63 63.14 -23.95 49.55
C LEU A 63 61.82 -23.30 49.11
N ALA A 64 61.38 -22.24 49.80
CA ALA A 64 60.17 -21.49 49.43
C ALA A 64 60.25 -20.91 48.02
N GLN A 65 61.38 -20.30 47.67
CA GLN A 65 61.59 -19.71 46.35
C GLN A 65 61.66 -20.78 45.24
N THR A 66 62.34 -21.91 45.47
CA THR A 66 62.42 -23.01 44.50
C THR A 66 61.05 -23.67 44.29
N ILE A 67 60.28 -23.88 45.36
CA ILE A 67 58.91 -24.40 45.25
C ILE A 67 58.03 -23.40 44.51
N GLY A 68 58.08 -22.11 44.86
CA GLY A 68 57.30 -21.06 44.19
C GLY A 68 57.60 -20.95 42.69
N ASN A 69 58.88 -21.06 42.31
CA ASN A 69 59.29 -21.08 40.90
C ASN A 69 58.79 -22.33 40.17
N ALA A 70 58.91 -23.51 40.78
CA ALA A 70 58.43 -24.76 40.17
C ALA A 70 56.91 -24.74 39.98
N VAL A 71 56.14 -24.35 41.01
CA VAL A 71 54.67 -24.30 40.91
C VAL A 71 54.22 -23.21 39.94
N GLY A 72 54.80 -22.02 40.00
CA GLY A 72 54.42 -20.88 39.15
C GLY A 72 54.82 -21.02 37.67
N ASN A 73 55.92 -21.71 37.37
CA ASN A 73 56.38 -21.85 35.99
C ASN A 73 55.94 -23.18 35.35
N GLU A 74 55.83 -24.27 36.12
CA GLU A 74 55.62 -25.62 35.56
C GLU A 74 54.21 -26.18 35.80
N LEU A 75 53.56 -25.83 36.92
CA LEU A 75 52.26 -26.43 37.28
C LEU A 75 51.06 -25.55 36.92
N VAL A 76 51.22 -24.22 36.95
CA VAL A 76 50.14 -23.27 36.66
C VAL A 76 50.61 -22.26 35.62
N SER A 77 51.06 -22.78 34.47
CA SER A 77 51.50 -21.94 33.36
C SER A 77 50.31 -21.31 32.64
N GLN A 78 50.57 -20.25 31.88
CA GLN A 78 49.55 -19.61 31.03
C GLN A 78 48.95 -20.59 30.03
N GLU A 79 49.77 -21.50 29.48
CA GLU A 79 49.35 -22.54 28.54
C GLU A 79 48.37 -23.52 29.20
N THR A 80 48.68 -23.98 30.42
CA THR A 80 47.77 -24.84 31.20
C THR A 80 46.40 -24.20 31.44
N VAL A 81 46.38 -22.88 31.67
CA VAL A 81 45.12 -22.13 31.85
C VAL A 81 44.34 -21.99 30.55
N ILE A 82 45.02 -21.71 29.43
CA ILE A 82 44.40 -21.61 28.10
C ILE A 82 43.81 -22.96 27.69
N ASP A 83 44.57 -24.05 27.85
CA ASP A 83 44.10 -25.41 27.53
C ASP A 83 42.91 -25.79 28.40
N ALA A 84 42.97 -25.51 29.71
CA ALA A 84 41.86 -25.77 30.62
C ALA A 84 40.59 -24.98 30.24
N LEU A 85 40.72 -23.74 29.75
CA LEU A 85 39.58 -22.91 29.34
C LEU A 85 38.93 -23.41 28.04
N PHE A 86 39.73 -23.73 27.02
CA PHE A 86 39.22 -23.97 25.66
C PHE A 86 39.13 -25.44 25.25
N GLU A 87 40.03 -26.31 25.71
CA GLU A 87 40.06 -27.72 25.28
C GLU A 87 39.10 -28.61 26.08
N THR A 88 38.69 -28.17 27.28
CA THR A 88 37.72 -28.90 28.11
C THR A 88 36.25 -28.59 27.78
N ASN A 89 35.98 -27.80 26.74
CA ASN A 89 34.67 -27.20 26.42
C ASN A 89 34.05 -26.37 27.57
N PHE A 90 34.81 -26.10 28.64
CA PHE A 90 34.34 -25.34 29.79
C PHE A 90 33.88 -23.94 29.39
N PHE A 91 34.71 -23.21 28.63
CA PHE A 91 34.39 -21.85 28.20
C PHE A 91 33.15 -21.81 27.31
N GLN A 92 33.09 -22.67 26.30
CA GLN A 92 31.94 -22.74 25.37
C GLN A 92 30.63 -22.98 26.12
N ARG A 93 30.59 -23.96 27.03
CA ARG A 93 29.41 -24.22 27.87
C ARG A 93 29.01 -23.01 28.72
N LYS A 94 29.98 -22.31 29.30
CA LYS A 94 29.69 -21.11 30.10
C LYS A 94 29.17 -19.94 29.28
N VAL A 95 29.66 -19.79 28.06
CA VAL A 95 29.10 -18.82 27.10
C VAL A 95 27.69 -19.22 26.69
N GLU A 96 27.44 -20.50 26.40
CA GLU A 96 26.12 -21.02 26.04
C GLU A 96 25.10 -20.77 27.15
N ASP A 97 25.44 -21.11 28.40
CA ASP A 97 24.61 -20.85 29.59
C ASP A 97 24.29 -19.35 29.70
N LEU A 98 25.31 -18.49 29.55
CA LEU A 98 25.18 -17.04 29.64
C LEU A 98 24.27 -16.48 28.53
N VAL A 99 24.54 -16.85 27.27
CA VAL A 99 23.76 -16.44 26.11
C VAL A 99 22.31 -16.91 26.25
N THR A 100 22.10 -18.15 26.68
CA THR A 100 20.76 -18.70 26.87
C THR A 100 19.98 -17.93 27.94
N SER A 101 20.59 -17.68 29.10
CA SER A 101 19.98 -16.92 30.19
C SER A 101 19.63 -15.50 29.74
N TYR A 102 20.60 -14.75 29.20
CA TYR A 102 20.37 -13.36 28.76
C TYR A 102 19.34 -13.26 27.65
N THR A 103 19.37 -14.18 26.68
CA THR A 103 18.41 -14.18 25.58
C THR A 103 17.01 -14.50 26.08
N SER A 104 16.86 -15.49 26.97
CA SER A 104 15.55 -15.86 27.53
C SER A 104 14.96 -14.71 28.35
N ASP A 105 15.77 -14.09 29.22
CA ASP A 105 15.35 -12.94 30.02
C ASP A 105 14.93 -11.76 29.13
N LEU A 106 15.69 -11.46 28.08
CA LEU A 106 15.36 -10.38 27.13
C LEU A 106 14.07 -10.65 26.35
N LEU A 107 13.84 -11.90 25.95
CA LEU A 107 12.69 -12.29 25.13
C LEU A 107 11.39 -12.41 25.94
N ASP A 108 11.47 -12.87 27.19
CA ASP A 108 10.32 -13.07 28.08
C ASP A 108 9.94 -11.83 28.89
N THR A 109 10.82 -10.83 28.95
CA THR A 109 10.50 -9.52 29.53
C THR A 109 9.48 -8.80 28.64
N PRO A 110 8.29 -8.43 29.16
CA PRO A 110 7.32 -7.67 28.41
C PRO A 110 7.82 -6.23 28.22
N HIS A 111 7.97 -5.82 26.97
CA HIS A 111 8.38 -4.46 26.63
C HIS A 111 7.18 -3.64 26.17
N ALA A 112 7.05 -2.43 26.73
CA ALA A 112 5.95 -1.51 26.43
C ALA A 112 6.05 -0.91 25.02
N SER A 113 7.25 -0.86 24.44
CA SER A 113 7.49 -0.41 23.07
C SER A 113 8.87 -0.86 22.57
N PHE A 114 9.15 -0.73 21.28
CA PHE A 114 10.49 -0.98 20.73
C PHE A 114 11.53 -0.03 21.34
N LEU A 115 11.16 1.24 21.58
CA LEU A 115 12.06 2.20 22.22
C LEU A 115 12.40 1.82 23.67
N ASP A 116 11.45 1.20 24.38
CA ASP A 116 11.66 0.76 25.75
C ASP A 116 12.57 -0.47 25.85
N ALA A 117 12.48 -1.38 24.87
CA ALA A 117 13.35 -2.55 24.77
C ALA A 117 14.82 -2.20 24.53
N LEU A 118 15.09 -1.01 23.98
CA LEU A 118 16.45 -0.54 23.72
C LEU A 118 17.12 0.02 25.01
N PRO A 119 18.39 -0.32 25.28
CA PRO A 119 19.17 0.32 26.33
C PRO A 119 19.21 1.85 26.19
N ALA A 120 19.15 2.58 27.30
CA ALA A 120 19.09 4.04 27.29
C ALA A 120 20.25 4.70 26.51
N SER A 121 21.43 4.07 26.50
CA SER A 121 22.62 4.55 25.77
C SER A 121 22.49 4.47 24.24
N VAL A 122 21.62 3.61 23.71
CA VAL A 122 21.46 3.41 22.26
C VAL A 122 20.16 3.97 21.68
N ARG A 123 19.22 4.39 22.53
CA ARG A 123 17.92 4.96 22.08
C ARG A 123 18.10 6.15 21.13
N ALA A 124 18.90 7.15 21.52
CA ALA A 124 19.13 8.34 20.71
C ALA A 124 19.83 8.03 19.37
N PRO A 125 20.96 7.29 19.33
CA PRO A 125 21.57 6.87 18.06
C PRO A 125 20.63 6.09 17.12
N VAL A 126 19.77 5.24 17.68
CA VAL A 126 18.80 4.46 16.88
C VAL A 126 17.71 5.37 16.30
N LEU A 127 17.17 6.29 17.09
CA LEU A 127 16.20 7.28 16.60
C LEU A 127 16.79 8.14 15.49
N ASP A 128 18.02 8.63 15.65
CA ASP A 128 18.73 9.40 14.62
C ASP A 128 18.91 8.58 13.33
N ALA A 129 19.28 7.30 13.45
CA ALA A 129 19.41 6.40 12.31
C ALA A 129 18.08 6.16 11.60
N ILE A 130 16.97 6.02 12.34
CA ILE A 130 15.63 5.87 11.77
C ILE A 130 15.22 7.13 11.03
N SER A 131 15.43 8.32 11.60
CA SER A 131 15.13 9.59 10.94
C SER A 131 15.96 9.77 9.66
N ALA A 132 17.24 9.41 9.68
CA ALA A 132 18.09 9.42 8.49
C ALA A 132 17.60 8.41 7.42
N LEU A 133 17.13 7.23 7.84
CA LEU A 133 16.54 6.25 6.94
C LEU A 133 15.22 6.74 6.33
N GLN A 134 14.36 7.39 7.12
CA GLN A 134 13.12 7.99 6.64
C GLN A 134 13.37 9.03 5.56
N LEU A 135 14.38 9.90 5.73
CA LEU A 135 14.77 10.87 4.70
C LEU A 135 15.22 10.19 3.41
N ARG A 136 16.09 9.19 3.50
CA ARG A 136 16.54 8.42 2.32
C ARG A 136 15.40 7.67 1.64
N LEU A 137 14.47 7.13 2.43
CA LEU A 137 13.29 6.44 1.92
C LEU A 137 12.36 7.41 1.20
N ALA A 138 12.20 8.64 1.70
CA ALA A 138 11.43 9.68 1.05
C ALA A 138 11.99 10.02 -0.34
N ASP A 139 13.30 10.21 -0.44
CA ASP A 139 13.99 10.47 -1.71
C ASP A 139 13.85 9.29 -2.67
N TYR A 140 14.01 8.07 -2.16
CA TYR A 140 13.85 6.85 -2.94
C TYR A 140 12.42 6.71 -3.48
N ILE A 141 11.39 6.92 -2.66
CA ILE A 141 9.98 6.86 -3.08
C ILE A 141 9.70 7.92 -4.13
N ALA A 142 10.16 9.16 -3.93
CA ALA A 142 10.00 10.22 -4.92
C ALA A 142 10.67 9.86 -6.25
N GLY A 143 11.84 9.22 -6.21
CA GLY A 143 12.52 8.69 -7.39
C GLY A 143 11.74 7.58 -8.09
N VAL A 144 11.26 6.59 -7.33
CA VAL A 144 10.48 5.47 -7.87
C VAL A 144 9.19 5.96 -8.51
N LEU A 145 8.44 6.86 -7.86
CA LEU A 145 7.19 7.43 -8.40
C LEU A 145 7.39 8.17 -9.73
N ARG A 146 8.61 8.65 -10.01
CA ARG A 146 8.98 9.35 -11.25
C ARG A 146 9.70 8.46 -12.27
N SER A 147 9.90 7.18 -11.95
CA SER A 147 10.60 6.24 -12.82
C SER A 147 9.76 5.84 -14.04
N GLU A 148 10.44 5.52 -15.14
CA GLU A 148 9.80 4.94 -16.33
C GLU A 148 9.15 3.59 -16.02
N GLU A 149 9.76 2.78 -15.15
CA GLU A 149 9.21 1.50 -14.70
C GLU A 149 7.84 1.66 -14.02
N THR A 150 7.68 2.69 -13.17
CA THR A 150 6.37 3.00 -12.56
C THR A 150 5.37 3.48 -13.61
N ALA A 151 5.83 4.25 -14.61
CA ALA A 151 4.97 4.68 -15.71
C ALA A 151 4.42 3.48 -16.51
N GLU A 152 5.28 2.52 -16.85
CA GLU A 152 4.90 1.28 -17.51
C GLU A 152 3.97 0.42 -16.64
N ALA A 153 4.28 0.29 -15.34
CA ALA A 153 3.44 -0.47 -14.40
C ALA A 153 2.02 0.11 -14.30
N VAL A 154 1.89 1.43 -14.23
CA VAL A 154 0.57 2.12 -14.21
C VAL A 154 -0.16 1.93 -15.53
N ASN A 155 0.52 2.05 -16.67
CA ASN A 155 -0.09 1.82 -17.98
C ASN A 155 -0.63 0.39 -18.09
N ASN A 156 0.17 -0.60 -17.72
CA ASN A 156 -0.23 -2.02 -17.73
C ASN A 156 -1.39 -2.30 -16.75
N PHE A 157 -1.37 -1.66 -15.58
CA PHE A 157 -2.45 -1.77 -14.60
C PHE A 157 -3.76 -1.18 -15.13
N ILE A 158 -3.71 0.02 -15.72
CA ILE A 158 -4.87 0.69 -16.31
C ILE A 158 -5.40 -0.11 -17.48
N ASP A 159 -4.54 -0.58 -18.38
CA ASP A 159 -4.92 -1.38 -19.54
C ASP A 159 -5.73 -2.61 -19.14
N ARG A 160 -5.17 -3.43 -18.23
CA ARG A 160 -5.84 -4.62 -17.69
C ARG A 160 -7.14 -4.26 -16.97
N ARG A 161 -7.12 -3.26 -16.09
CA ARG A 161 -8.28 -2.94 -15.25
C ARG A 161 -9.43 -2.33 -16.05
N VAL A 162 -9.12 -1.49 -17.04
CA VAL A 162 -10.11 -0.94 -17.96
C VAL A 162 -10.67 -2.06 -18.83
N ASP A 163 -9.85 -2.96 -19.36
CA ASP A 163 -10.33 -4.09 -20.17
C ASP A 163 -11.24 -5.03 -19.38
N GLU A 164 -10.89 -5.35 -18.14
CA GLU A 164 -11.74 -6.12 -17.23
C GLU A 164 -13.11 -5.46 -17.03
N VAL A 165 -13.14 -4.15 -16.80
CA VAL A 165 -14.39 -3.41 -16.59
C VAL A 165 -15.19 -3.33 -17.89
N LEU A 166 -14.55 -2.99 -19.01
CA LEU A 166 -15.19 -2.86 -20.32
C LEU A 166 -15.74 -4.19 -20.86
N ALA A 167 -15.18 -5.32 -20.43
CA ALA A 167 -15.67 -6.65 -20.78
C ALA A 167 -16.99 -7.03 -20.09
N ARG A 168 -17.37 -6.35 -19.00
CA ARG A 168 -18.63 -6.63 -18.29
C ARG A 168 -19.83 -6.19 -19.13
N ARG A 169 -20.94 -6.91 -19.01
CA ARG A 169 -22.20 -6.51 -19.66
C ARG A 169 -22.77 -5.28 -18.96
N LEU A 170 -23.41 -4.39 -19.72
CA LEU A 170 -24.08 -3.23 -19.14
C LEU A 170 -25.14 -3.67 -18.12
N SER A 171 -25.83 -4.80 -18.36
CA SER A 171 -26.76 -5.45 -17.43
C SER A 171 -26.18 -5.83 -16.07
N ASP A 172 -24.86 -6.08 -15.99
CA ASP A 172 -24.20 -6.51 -14.75
C ASP A 172 -23.76 -5.31 -13.90
N VAL A 173 -23.70 -4.13 -14.51
CA VAL A 173 -23.33 -2.86 -13.86
C VAL A 173 -24.58 -2.01 -13.58
N LEU A 174 -25.56 -2.05 -14.48
CA LEU A 174 -26.91 -1.51 -14.31
C LEU A 174 -27.86 -2.67 -14.04
N ASP A 175 -28.02 -2.99 -12.75
CA ASP A 175 -29.07 -3.88 -12.29
C ASP A 175 -30.46 -3.25 -12.52
N ASP A 176 -31.53 -4.05 -12.37
CA ASP A 176 -32.89 -3.58 -12.64
C ASP A 176 -33.29 -2.37 -11.76
N ALA A 177 -32.76 -2.30 -10.55
CA ALA A 177 -33.00 -1.19 -9.62
C ALA A 177 -32.34 0.11 -10.10
N THR A 178 -31.06 0.05 -10.48
CA THR A 178 -30.33 1.22 -11.00
C THR A 178 -30.86 1.63 -12.37
N TYR A 179 -31.29 0.67 -13.20
CA TYR A 179 -31.95 0.94 -14.48
C TYR A 179 -33.20 1.79 -14.27
N ALA A 180 -34.09 1.40 -13.35
CA ALA A 180 -35.29 2.18 -13.03
C ALA A 180 -34.94 3.59 -12.52
N GLN A 181 -33.93 3.70 -11.65
CA GLN A 181 -33.47 5.00 -11.14
C GLN A 181 -32.93 5.92 -12.26
N VAL A 182 -32.28 5.38 -13.30
CA VAL A 182 -31.81 6.17 -14.43
C VAL A 182 -32.98 6.71 -15.24
N ILE A 183 -34.01 5.90 -15.49
CA ILE A 183 -35.22 6.35 -16.20
C ILE A 183 -35.94 7.43 -15.38
N ASP A 184 -36.17 7.18 -14.09
CA ASP A 184 -36.80 8.14 -13.18
C ASP A 184 -36.00 9.45 -13.10
N PHE A 185 -34.67 9.36 -13.11
CA PHE A 185 -33.79 10.52 -13.14
C PHE A 185 -33.99 11.32 -14.43
N VAL A 186 -33.97 10.68 -15.60
CA VAL A 186 -34.17 11.36 -16.90
C VAL A 186 -35.54 12.04 -16.95
N GLU A 187 -36.59 11.35 -16.49
CA GLU A 187 -37.95 11.91 -16.43
C GLU A 187 -38.02 13.11 -15.48
N SER A 188 -37.46 12.98 -14.28
CA SER A 188 -37.40 14.06 -13.29
C SER A 188 -36.60 15.24 -13.80
N ARG A 189 -35.47 15.01 -14.48
CA ARG A 189 -34.65 16.06 -15.08
C ARG A 189 -35.39 16.78 -16.20
N PHE A 190 -36.09 16.05 -17.07
CA PHE A 190 -36.92 16.64 -18.12
C PHE A 190 -38.03 17.52 -17.51
N HIS A 191 -38.77 16.99 -16.53
CA HIS A 191 -39.82 17.73 -15.83
C HIS A 191 -39.29 19.02 -15.18
N ASN A 192 -38.13 18.94 -14.51
CA ASN A 192 -37.51 20.09 -13.86
C ASN A 192 -37.03 21.15 -14.86
N ILE A 193 -36.43 20.75 -15.99
CA ILE A 193 -35.95 21.69 -17.02
C ILE A 193 -37.12 22.46 -17.63
N VAL A 194 -38.22 21.78 -17.96
CA VAL A 194 -39.38 22.38 -18.62
C VAL A 194 -40.14 23.34 -17.68
N ASN A 195 -40.15 23.04 -16.37
CA ASN A 195 -40.83 23.85 -15.35
C ASN A 195 -39.93 24.94 -14.74
N GLU A 196 -38.67 25.03 -15.16
CA GLU A 196 -37.76 26.08 -14.73
C GLU A 196 -38.26 27.47 -15.15
N ARG A 197 -38.13 28.48 -14.28
CA ARG A 197 -38.60 29.85 -14.53
C ARG A 197 -38.05 30.46 -15.83
N GLY A 198 -36.83 30.07 -16.24
CA GLY A 198 -36.17 30.58 -17.45
C GLY A 198 -36.50 29.82 -18.74
N PHE A 199 -37.07 28.61 -18.66
CA PHE A 199 -37.34 27.79 -19.85
C PHE A 199 -38.35 28.44 -20.80
N GLY A 200 -39.39 29.06 -20.23
CA GLY A 200 -40.40 29.81 -20.99
C GLY A 200 -39.79 30.88 -21.89
N GLN A 201 -38.86 31.67 -21.35
CA GLN A 201 -38.20 32.72 -22.10
C GLN A 201 -37.27 32.16 -23.17
N ARG A 202 -36.49 31.12 -22.85
CA ARG A 202 -35.61 30.45 -23.83
C ARG A 202 -36.38 29.91 -25.04
N VAL A 203 -37.58 29.35 -24.83
CA VAL A 203 -38.44 28.89 -25.93
C VAL A 203 -38.94 30.05 -26.77
N ARG A 204 -39.37 31.16 -26.16
CA ARG A 204 -39.78 32.37 -26.90
C ARG A 204 -38.63 32.94 -27.72
N ASP A 205 -37.45 33.06 -27.13
CA ASP A 205 -36.25 33.57 -27.82
C ASP A 205 -35.87 32.66 -28.99
N PHE A 206 -35.91 31.33 -28.79
CA PHE A 206 -35.66 30.34 -29.84
C PHE A 206 -36.67 30.46 -30.99
N VAL A 207 -37.97 30.57 -30.67
CA VAL A 207 -39.02 30.74 -31.68
C VAL A 207 -38.86 32.05 -32.43
N SER A 208 -38.58 33.16 -31.73
CA SER A 208 -38.33 34.45 -32.38
C SER A 208 -37.16 34.33 -33.33
N ALA A 209 -36.00 33.85 -32.86
CA ALA A 209 -34.81 33.71 -33.68
C ALA A 209 -35.05 32.83 -34.92
N ARG A 210 -35.76 31.71 -34.77
CA ARG A 210 -36.03 30.80 -35.89
C ARG A 210 -37.04 31.38 -36.88
N VAL A 211 -38.08 32.06 -36.41
CA VAL A 211 -39.04 32.75 -37.29
C VAL A 211 -38.38 33.93 -38.01
N ASP A 212 -37.50 34.67 -37.32
CA ASP A 212 -36.74 35.77 -37.92
C ASP A 212 -35.74 35.25 -38.97
N GLU A 213 -35.06 34.13 -38.71
CA GLU A 213 -34.20 33.48 -39.70
C GLU A 213 -34.98 33.04 -40.94
N LEU A 214 -36.15 32.44 -40.76
CA LEU A 214 -37.04 32.06 -41.87
C LEU A 214 -37.57 33.29 -42.63
N ALA A 215 -37.82 34.40 -41.94
CA ALA A 215 -38.26 35.66 -42.55
C ALA A 215 -37.20 36.31 -43.46
N HIS A 216 -35.93 35.93 -43.32
CA HIS A 216 -34.82 36.38 -44.17
C HIS A 216 -34.24 35.24 -45.03
N SER A 217 -34.93 34.10 -45.08
CA SER A 217 -34.50 32.93 -45.84
C SER A 217 -35.05 32.97 -47.27
N GLN A 218 -34.20 32.58 -48.21
CA GLN A 218 -34.56 32.33 -49.61
C GLN A 218 -35.20 30.95 -49.83
N ALA A 219 -35.25 30.10 -48.79
CA ALA A 219 -35.93 28.81 -48.88
C ALA A 219 -37.42 28.99 -49.18
N THR A 220 -38.02 28.00 -49.81
CA THR A 220 -39.45 28.01 -50.17
C THR A 220 -40.26 27.14 -49.21
N LEU A 221 -41.58 27.37 -49.09
CA LEU A 221 -42.43 26.49 -48.27
C LEU A 221 -42.44 25.05 -48.80
N ALA A 222 -42.29 24.86 -50.11
CA ALA A 222 -42.21 23.54 -50.75
C ALA A 222 -41.01 22.71 -50.23
N GLU A 223 -39.91 23.35 -49.83
CA GLU A 223 -38.73 22.65 -49.29
C GLU A 223 -38.90 22.26 -47.82
N LEU A 224 -39.85 22.88 -47.11
CA LEU A 224 -40.11 22.62 -45.69
C LEU A 224 -41.13 21.49 -45.46
N PHE A 225 -41.96 21.18 -46.47
CA PHE A 225 -42.99 20.15 -46.39
C PHE A 225 -42.63 18.96 -47.28
N THR A 226 -43.01 17.76 -46.83
CA THR A 226 -42.88 16.57 -47.69
C THR A 226 -43.95 16.58 -48.79
N PRO A 227 -43.72 15.93 -49.94
CA PRO A 227 -44.72 15.83 -51.00
C PRO A 227 -46.08 15.29 -50.52
N GLU A 228 -46.07 14.37 -49.55
CA GLU A 228 -47.29 13.82 -48.94
C GLU A 228 -48.06 14.86 -48.13
N THR A 229 -47.34 15.77 -47.45
CA THR A 229 -47.97 16.85 -46.67
C THR A 229 -48.63 17.87 -47.60
N VAL A 230 -47.98 18.19 -48.72
CA VAL A 230 -48.52 19.09 -49.74
C VAL A 230 -49.77 18.48 -50.40
N ALA A 231 -49.74 17.19 -50.72
CA ALA A 231 -50.89 16.48 -51.29
C ALA A 231 -52.10 16.49 -50.34
N LEU A 232 -51.88 16.25 -49.04
CA LEU A 232 -52.93 16.29 -48.04
C LEU A 232 -53.53 17.70 -47.86
N LEU A 233 -52.72 18.75 -48.01
CA LEU A 233 -53.18 20.13 -47.97
C LEU A 233 -54.10 20.44 -49.17
N LYS A 234 -53.70 20.02 -50.37
CA LYS A 234 -54.48 20.20 -51.61
C LYS A 234 -55.83 19.51 -51.52
N GLU A 235 -55.85 18.23 -51.16
CA GLU A 235 -57.07 17.45 -50.94
C GLU A 235 -58.00 18.13 -49.92
N ARG A 236 -57.43 18.67 -48.83
CA ARG A 236 -58.23 19.37 -47.82
C ARG A 236 -58.82 20.68 -48.35
N ILE A 237 -58.10 21.42 -49.18
CA ILE A 237 -58.56 22.67 -49.77
C ILE A 237 -59.65 22.39 -50.83
N ASP A 238 -59.46 21.38 -51.67
CA ASP A 238 -60.44 20.96 -52.68
C ASP A 238 -61.74 20.51 -52.02
N SER A 239 -61.66 19.84 -50.87
CA SER A 239 -62.85 19.47 -50.09
C SER A 239 -63.72 20.67 -49.63
N GLN A 240 -63.18 21.89 -49.62
CA GLN A 240 -63.91 23.11 -49.29
C GLN A 240 -64.61 23.76 -50.50
N LEU A 241 -64.31 23.34 -51.73
CA LEU A 241 -64.93 23.90 -52.93
C LEU A 241 -66.45 23.72 -52.96
N GLY A 242 -66.94 22.54 -52.55
CA GLY A 242 -68.38 22.27 -52.48
C GLY A 242 -69.15 23.29 -51.64
N PRO A 243 -68.78 23.48 -50.35
CA PRO A 243 -69.36 24.51 -49.49
C PRO A 243 -69.23 25.94 -50.06
N ILE A 244 -68.11 26.28 -50.70
CA ILE A 244 -67.89 27.59 -51.31
C ILE A 244 -68.85 27.83 -52.48
N VAL A 245 -69.01 26.83 -53.35
CA VAL A 245 -69.94 26.84 -54.50
C VAL A 245 -71.38 27.07 -54.04
N GLU A 246 -71.79 26.41 -52.96
CA GLU A 246 -73.12 26.58 -52.37
C GLU A 246 -73.31 28.02 -51.88
N HIS A 247 -72.33 28.55 -51.14
CA HIS A 247 -72.39 29.93 -50.64
C HIS A 247 -72.40 30.98 -51.77
N LEU A 248 -71.61 30.78 -52.83
CA LEU A 248 -71.61 31.67 -54.01
C LEU A 248 -72.96 31.65 -54.74
N SER A 249 -73.60 30.47 -54.82
CA SER A 249 -74.94 30.32 -55.39
C SER A 249 -75.99 31.08 -54.56
N GLU A 250 -75.91 31.01 -53.23
CA GLU A 250 -76.78 31.78 -52.33
C GLU A 250 -76.59 33.30 -52.49
N ILE A 251 -75.34 33.76 -52.61
CA ILE A 251 -75.03 35.18 -52.83
C ILE A 251 -75.61 35.66 -54.16
N ALA A 252 -75.53 34.86 -55.23
CA ALA A 252 -76.10 35.18 -56.53
C ALA A 252 -77.64 35.19 -56.53
N ALA A 253 -78.27 34.33 -55.73
CA ALA A 253 -79.72 34.29 -55.55
C ALA A 253 -80.26 35.42 -54.65
N ASN A 254 -79.39 36.07 -53.87
CA ASN A 254 -79.77 37.12 -52.93
C ASN A 254 -80.45 38.31 -53.66
N PRO A 255 -81.64 38.76 -53.19
CA PRO A 255 -82.35 39.91 -53.78
C PRO A 255 -81.51 41.19 -53.88
N LYS A 256 -80.64 41.45 -52.90
CA LYS A 256 -79.79 42.65 -52.87
C LYS A 256 -78.75 42.61 -53.98
N THR A 257 -78.07 41.48 -54.14
CA THR A 257 -77.09 41.25 -55.20
C THR A 257 -77.73 41.38 -56.58
N ARG A 258 -78.91 40.77 -56.78
CA ARG A 258 -79.68 40.89 -58.03
C ARG A 258 -80.04 42.34 -58.35
N THR A 259 -80.49 43.10 -57.35
CA THR A 259 -80.80 44.52 -57.55
C THR A 259 -79.56 45.33 -57.95
N GLN A 260 -78.41 45.06 -57.34
CA GLN A 260 -77.15 45.72 -57.67
C GLN A 260 -76.66 45.36 -59.09
N ILE A 261 -76.70 44.08 -59.46
CA ILE A 261 -76.34 43.62 -60.82
C ILE A 261 -77.28 44.23 -61.85
N GLY A 262 -78.60 44.19 -61.59
CA GLY A 262 -79.60 44.79 -62.48
C GLY A 262 -79.39 46.29 -62.66
N ALA A 263 -79.08 47.03 -61.59
CA ALA A 263 -78.76 48.46 -61.68
C ALA A 263 -77.50 48.75 -62.50
N LEU A 264 -76.45 47.94 -62.33
CA LEU A 264 -75.20 48.06 -63.11
C LEU A 264 -75.45 47.81 -64.61
N ILE A 265 -76.16 46.73 -64.94
CA ILE A 265 -76.45 46.39 -66.34
C ILE A 265 -77.37 47.45 -66.97
N LYS A 266 -78.41 47.92 -66.26
CA LYS A 266 -79.29 48.99 -66.76
C LYS A 266 -78.54 50.28 -67.02
N ARG A 267 -77.56 50.64 -66.18
CA ARG A 267 -76.70 51.80 -66.41
C ARG A 267 -75.88 51.67 -67.69
N GLU A 268 -75.30 50.50 -67.92
CA GLU A 268 -74.54 50.23 -69.16
C GLU A 268 -75.45 50.24 -70.39
N VAL A 269 -76.65 49.68 -70.27
CA VAL A 269 -77.69 49.73 -71.32
C VAL A 269 -78.07 51.17 -71.63
N ASP A 270 -78.24 52.01 -70.61
CA ASP A 270 -78.56 53.44 -70.76
C ASP A 270 -77.47 54.18 -71.53
N ASP A 271 -76.21 53.97 -71.18
CA ASP A 271 -75.05 54.59 -71.83
C ASP A 271 -74.93 54.12 -73.30
N TYR A 272 -75.08 52.82 -73.55
CA TYR A 272 -75.10 52.26 -74.90
C TYR A 272 -76.27 52.79 -75.73
N TYR A 273 -77.48 52.83 -75.16
CA TYR A 273 -78.66 53.35 -75.82
C TYR A 273 -78.49 54.83 -76.17
N GLY A 274 -77.85 55.62 -75.30
CA GLY A 274 -77.48 57.01 -75.56
C GLY A 274 -76.68 57.17 -76.86
N GLN A 275 -75.72 56.29 -77.10
CA GLN A 275 -74.81 56.30 -78.26
C GLN A 275 -75.41 55.76 -79.56
N LEU A 276 -76.60 55.14 -79.53
CA LEU A 276 -77.25 54.61 -80.74
C LEU A 276 -77.73 55.72 -81.69
N SER A 277 -77.55 55.50 -82.99
CA SER A 277 -78.06 56.40 -84.04
C SER A 277 -79.59 56.44 -84.07
N PHE A 278 -80.17 57.56 -84.51
CA PHE A 278 -81.62 57.80 -84.52
C PHE A 278 -82.41 56.65 -85.15
N PHE A 279 -81.96 56.12 -86.30
CA PHE A 279 -82.63 55.03 -86.99
C PHE A 279 -82.67 53.72 -86.18
N LYS A 280 -81.65 53.43 -85.36
CA LYS A 280 -81.63 52.22 -84.51
C LYS A 280 -82.54 52.35 -83.29
N LYS A 281 -82.71 53.56 -82.76
CA LYS A 281 -83.64 53.88 -81.64
C LYS A 281 -85.11 53.72 -82.02
N ILE A 282 -85.45 53.74 -83.32
CA ILE A 282 -86.83 53.51 -83.80
C ILE A 282 -87.23 52.04 -83.61
N PHE A 283 -86.27 51.11 -83.74
CA PHE A 283 -86.54 49.66 -83.70
C PHE A 283 -86.25 49.01 -82.34
N VAL A 284 -85.59 49.72 -81.42
CA VAL A 284 -85.18 49.20 -80.10
C VAL A 284 -85.65 50.17 -79.02
N SER A 285 -86.41 49.69 -78.03
CA SER A 285 -86.92 50.50 -76.92
C SER A 285 -86.07 50.34 -75.67
N ARG A 286 -85.68 51.47 -75.06
CA ARG A 286 -84.93 51.52 -73.80
C ARG A 286 -85.67 50.80 -72.67
N ASP A 287 -86.94 51.11 -72.48
CA ASP A 287 -87.76 50.52 -71.41
C ASP A 287 -87.94 49.01 -71.60
N ARG A 288 -88.02 48.57 -72.86
CA ARG A 288 -88.06 47.15 -73.19
C ARG A 288 -86.77 46.43 -72.78
N ILE A 289 -85.60 47.02 -73.05
CA ILE A 289 -84.33 46.42 -72.62
C ILE A 289 -84.23 46.43 -71.08
N HIS A 290 -84.69 47.48 -70.40
CA HIS A 290 -84.69 47.52 -68.93
C HIS A 290 -85.56 46.42 -68.33
N HIS A 291 -86.72 46.16 -68.92
CA HIS A 291 -87.60 45.07 -68.50
C HIS A 291 -86.97 43.70 -68.79
N GLU A 292 -86.32 43.53 -69.95
CA GLU A 292 -85.59 42.32 -70.31
C GLU A 292 -84.39 42.08 -69.36
N VAL A 293 -83.71 43.13 -68.89
CA VAL A 293 -82.65 43.04 -67.87
C VAL A 293 -83.23 42.63 -66.52
N ASP A 294 -84.35 43.19 -66.08
CA ASP A 294 -85.00 42.79 -64.82
C ASP A 294 -85.47 41.34 -64.85
N GLU A 295 -86.07 40.90 -65.95
CA GLU A 295 -86.45 39.50 -66.19
C GLU A 295 -85.21 38.60 -66.13
N LEU A 296 -84.14 38.96 -66.84
CA LEU A 296 -82.92 38.18 -66.91
C LEU A 296 -82.24 38.06 -65.55
N VAL A 297 -82.10 39.16 -64.81
CA VAL A 297 -81.42 39.18 -63.51
C VAL A 297 -82.26 38.52 -62.40
N ASN A 298 -83.58 38.66 -62.43
CA ASN A 298 -84.43 38.12 -61.36
C ASN A 298 -84.84 36.66 -61.56
N LYS A 299 -85.02 36.20 -62.80
CA LYS A 299 -85.52 34.85 -63.10
C LYS A 299 -84.45 33.92 -63.67
N THR A 300 -83.60 34.45 -64.55
CA THR A 300 -82.70 33.61 -65.36
C THR A 300 -81.29 33.51 -64.75
N LEU A 301 -80.76 34.61 -64.22
CA LEU A 301 -79.41 34.69 -63.70
C LEU A 301 -79.15 33.73 -62.52
N PRO A 302 -80.01 33.63 -61.48
CA PRO A 302 -79.74 32.74 -60.35
C PRO A 302 -79.65 31.27 -60.78
N ARG A 303 -80.59 30.84 -61.65
CA ARG A 303 -80.61 29.47 -62.17
C ARG A 303 -79.40 29.17 -63.04
N ARG A 304 -79.02 30.10 -63.94
CA ARG A 304 -77.83 29.92 -64.79
C ARG A 304 -76.53 29.94 -64.00
N VAL A 305 -76.43 30.78 -62.97
CA VAL A 305 -75.26 30.82 -62.09
C VAL A 305 -75.18 29.55 -61.26
N GLU A 306 -76.29 29.07 -60.70
CA GLU A 306 -76.34 27.80 -59.97
C GLU A 306 -76.01 26.59 -60.87
N GLU A 307 -76.55 26.52 -62.09
CA GLU A 307 -76.23 25.49 -63.08
C GLU A 307 -74.75 25.52 -63.50
N PHE A 308 -74.16 26.72 -63.64
CA PHE A 308 -72.75 26.87 -63.97
C PHE A 308 -71.85 26.48 -62.80
N LEU A 309 -72.11 26.98 -61.60
CA LEU A 309 -71.30 26.72 -60.40
C LEU A 309 -71.37 25.26 -59.94
N ARG A 310 -72.50 24.57 -60.18
CA ARG A 310 -72.63 23.12 -59.92
C ARG A 310 -72.20 22.24 -61.09
N GLY A 311 -71.80 22.83 -62.21
CA GLY A 311 -71.30 22.08 -63.35
C GLY A 311 -69.94 21.45 -63.05
N ALA A 312 -69.72 20.21 -63.50
CA ALA A 312 -68.45 19.52 -63.33
C ALA A 312 -67.26 20.32 -63.89
N ALA A 313 -67.47 21.04 -65.01
CA ALA A 313 -66.46 21.89 -65.62
C ALA A 313 -65.98 23.05 -64.72
N PHE A 314 -66.88 23.66 -63.93
CA PHE A 314 -66.49 24.72 -63.00
C PHE A 314 -65.68 24.17 -61.83
N VAL A 315 -66.07 23.01 -61.30
CA VAL A 315 -65.34 22.35 -60.20
C VAL A 315 -63.93 21.97 -60.64
N GLU A 316 -63.77 21.34 -61.80
CA GLU A 316 -62.45 20.98 -62.36
C GLU A 316 -61.57 22.23 -62.59
N GLU A 317 -62.14 23.32 -63.11
CA GLU A 317 -61.41 24.58 -63.33
C GLU A 317 -61.03 25.26 -62.00
N ALA A 318 -61.90 25.20 -61.00
CA ALA A 318 -61.66 25.74 -59.67
C ALA A 318 -60.60 24.95 -58.90
N GLU A 319 -60.63 23.62 -58.96
CA GLU A 319 -59.59 22.74 -58.40
C GLU A 319 -58.23 23.03 -59.05
N ALA A 320 -58.17 23.05 -60.38
CA ALA A 320 -56.94 23.36 -61.10
C ALA A 320 -56.39 24.75 -60.77
N PHE A 321 -57.27 25.74 -60.60
CA PHE A 321 -56.88 27.09 -60.17
C PHE A 321 -56.36 27.11 -58.73
N LEU A 322 -57.01 26.40 -57.80
CA LEU A 322 -56.57 26.32 -56.40
C LEU A 322 -55.23 25.60 -56.29
N ASP A 323 -55.06 24.48 -56.98
CA ASP A 323 -53.80 23.74 -57.02
C ASP A 323 -52.65 24.58 -57.56
N ALA A 324 -52.85 25.27 -58.68
CA ALA A 324 -51.86 26.19 -59.23
C ALA A 324 -51.55 27.35 -58.28
N THR A 325 -52.55 27.83 -57.53
CA THR A 325 -52.37 28.87 -56.51
C THR A 325 -51.57 28.35 -55.32
N ILE A 326 -51.86 27.14 -54.83
CA ILE A 326 -51.13 26.48 -53.75
C ILE A 326 -49.68 26.28 -54.18
N ASP A 327 -49.43 25.75 -55.37
CA ASP A 327 -48.07 25.56 -55.90
C ASP A 327 -47.32 26.88 -56.05
N SER A 328 -48.01 27.94 -56.51
CA SER A 328 -47.44 29.29 -56.59
C SER A 328 -47.10 29.87 -55.22
N VAL A 329 -47.90 29.62 -54.19
CA VAL A 329 -47.58 30.07 -52.82
C VAL A 329 -46.45 29.25 -52.24
N LEU A 330 -46.45 27.93 -52.45
CA LEU A 330 -45.42 27.04 -51.92
C LEU A 330 -44.03 27.28 -52.53
N SER A 331 -43.97 27.70 -53.79
CA SER A 331 -42.74 28.00 -54.52
C SER A 331 -42.17 29.40 -54.28
N LYS A 332 -42.89 30.28 -53.57
CA LYS A 332 -42.38 31.62 -53.23
C LYS A 332 -41.36 31.55 -52.08
N PRO A 333 -40.30 32.39 -52.12
CA PRO A 333 -39.37 32.52 -51.00
C PRO A 333 -40.08 32.94 -49.72
N LEU A 334 -39.65 32.38 -48.58
CA LEU A 334 -40.22 32.68 -47.27
C LEU A 334 -40.08 34.15 -46.89
N GLU A 335 -39.00 34.81 -47.30
CA GLU A 335 -38.84 36.26 -47.10
C GLU A 335 -39.95 37.09 -47.75
N GLU A 336 -40.47 36.66 -48.91
CA GLU A 336 -41.55 37.36 -49.61
C GLU A 336 -42.91 37.12 -48.93
N LEU A 337 -43.11 35.91 -48.39
CA LEU A 337 -44.34 35.53 -47.71
C LEU A 337 -44.44 36.13 -46.31
N VAL A 338 -43.35 36.04 -45.53
CA VAL A 338 -43.28 36.53 -44.16
C VAL A 338 -43.07 38.05 -44.12
N GLY A 339 -42.31 38.62 -45.06
CA GLY A 339 -42.07 40.06 -45.17
C GLY A 339 -43.33 40.89 -45.51
N ARG A 340 -44.40 40.24 -45.99
CA ARG A 340 -45.72 40.86 -46.21
C ARG A 340 -46.59 40.92 -44.96
N ILE A 341 -46.18 40.28 -43.87
CA ILE A 341 -46.91 40.27 -42.60
C ILE A 341 -46.52 41.53 -41.81
N GLU A 342 -47.53 42.24 -41.31
CA GLU A 342 -47.32 43.39 -40.44
C GLU A 342 -46.51 42.98 -39.18
N PRO A 343 -45.49 43.75 -38.75
CA PRO A 343 -44.61 43.36 -37.64
C PRO A 343 -45.37 42.98 -36.36
N ALA A 344 -46.46 43.70 -36.04
CA ALA A 344 -47.29 43.38 -34.88
C ALA A 344 -47.99 42.02 -34.97
N LYS A 345 -48.39 41.59 -36.17
CA LYS A 345 -49.00 40.26 -36.41
C LYS A 345 -47.94 39.15 -36.37
N LEU A 346 -46.72 39.43 -36.83
CA LEU A 346 -45.62 38.48 -36.77
C LEU A 346 -45.24 38.16 -35.32
N GLU A 347 -45.18 39.16 -34.44
CA GLU A 347 -44.96 38.96 -33.01
C GLU A 347 -46.07 38.15 -32.34
N LEU A 348 -47.33 38.35 -32.73
CA LEU A 348 -48.44 37.51 -32.27
C LEU A 348 -48.28 36.04 -32.70
N ILE A 349 -47.84 35.79 -33.94
CA ILE A 349 -47.58 34.43 -34.44
C ILE A 349 -46.44 33.78 -33.65
N LYS A 350 -45.34 34.51 -33.40
CA LYS A 350 -44.22 34.03 -32.58
C LYS A 350 -44.68 33.65 -31.18
N GLU A 351 -45.46 34.50 -30.50
CA GLU A 351 -45.96 34.19 -29.15
C GLU A 351 -46.94 33.01 -29.15
N GLN A 352 -47.79 32.87 -30.18
CA GLN A 352 -48.67 31.72 -30.32
C GLN A 352 -47.90 30.41 -30.51
N ILE A 353 -46.87 30.40 -31.37
CA ILE A 353 -46.00 29.25 -31.58
C ILE A 353 -45.27 28.90 -30.27
N ALA A 354 -44.67 29.90 -29.60
CA ALA A 354 -43.98 29.69 -28.34
C ALA A 354 -44.91 29.15 -27.24
N THR A 355 -46.13 29.69 -27.13
CA THR A 355 -47.14 29.22 -26.17
C THR A 355 -47.55 27.78 -26.45
N ARG A 356 -47.76 27.40 -27.71
CA ARG A 356 -48.08 26.01 -28.09
C ARG A 356 -46.91 25.06 -27.80
N LEU A 357 -45.68 25.44 -28.15
CA LEU A 357 -44.49 24.64 -27.84
C LEU A 357 -44.28 24.48 -26.33
N LEU A 358 -44.56 25.50 -25.53
CA LEU A 358 -44.51 25.40 -24.08
C LEU A 358 -45.60 24.50 -23.51
N ALA A 359 -46.81 24.52 -24.07
CA ALA A 359 -47.89 23.62 -23.68
C ALA A 359 -47.56 22.16 -23.99
N ILE A 360 -46.98 21.88 -25.16
CA ILE A 360 -46.49 20.56 -25.55
C ILE A 360 -45.32 20.14 -24.64
N GLY A 361 -44.36 21.04 -24.43
CA GLY A 361 -43.21 20.86 -23.56
C GLY A 361 -43.60 20.41 -22.15
N ARG A 362 -44.59 21.11 -21.57
CA ARG A 362 -45.13 20.89 -20.21
C ARG A 362 -46.18 19.78 -20.14
N GLY A 363 -46.61 19.25 -21.27
CA GLY A 363 -47.55 18.14 -21.33
C GLY A 363 -46.94 16.88 -20.75
N ALA A 364 -47.74 16.12 -19.98
CA ALA A 364 -47.32 14.83 -19.46
C ALA A 364 -46.95 13.84 -20.59
N GLU A 365 -47.60 13.97 -21.74
CA GLU A 365 -47.38 13.10 -22.91
C GLU A 365 -45.96 13.18 -23.47
N LEU A 366 -45.36 14.37 -23.51
CA LEU A 366 -43.99 14.52 -23.98
C LEU A 366 -42.99 13.93 -22.97
N ALA A 367 -43.22 14.11 -21.67
CA ALA A 367 -42.40 13.50 -20.64
C ALA A 367 -42.43 11.96 -20.74
N THR A 368 -43.63 11.37 -20.88
CA THR A 368 -43.79 9.93 -21.11
C THR A 368 -43.10 9.46 -22.38
N THR A 369 -43.16 10.25 -23.46
CA THR A 369 -42.47 9.94 -24.73
C THR A 369 -40.96 9.95 -24.55
N VAL A 370 -40.42 10.93 -23.81
CA VAL A 370 -38.98 10.99 -23.47
C VAL A 370 -38.58 9.78 -22.63
N SER A 371 -39.37 9.40 -21.62
CA SER A 371 -39.11 8.20 -20.80
C SER A 371 -39.16 6.92 -21.63
N SER A 372 -40.15 6.77 -22.54
CA SER A 372 -40.26 5.60 -23.43
C SER A 372 -39.07 5.51 -24.39
N TYR A 373 -38.69 6.62 -25.03
CA TYR A 373 -37.53 6.64 -25.91
C TYR A 373 -36.24 6.28 -25.17
N THR A 374 -36.08 6.80 -23.95
CA THR A 374 -34.93 6.48 -23.08
C THR A 374 -34.93 5.01 -22.68
N THR A 375 -36.09 4.46 -22.33
CA THR A 375 -36.28 3.04 -21.99
C THR A 375 -35.88 2.14 -23.16
N ASP A 376 -36.38 2.42 -24.36
CA ASP A 376 -36.08 1.66 -25.57
C ASP A 376 -34.60 1.78 -25.96
N ALA A 377 -34.02 2.98 -25.87
CA ALA A 377 -32.61 3.20 -26.14
C ALA A 377 -31.73 2.41 -25.15
N LEU A 378 -32.04 2.46 -23.86
CA LEU A 378 -31.29 1.75 -22.84
C LEU A 378 -31.48 0.23 -22.94
N ALA A 379 -32.68 -0.24 -23.30
CA ALA A 379 -32.98 -1.66 -23.53
C ALA A 379 -32.19 -2.24 -24.72
N ARG A 380 -32.02 -1.48 -25.81
CA ARG A 380 -31.18 -1.88 -26.96
C ARG A 380 -29.71 -2.05 -26.58
N VAL A 381 -29.22 -1.22 -25.67
CA VAL A 381 -27.80 -1.16 -25.30
C VAL A 381 -27.46 -2.09 -24.13
N ARG A 382 -28.42 -2.36 -23.23
CA ARG A 382 -28.30 -3.24 -22.05
C ARG A 382 -27.64 -4.61 -22.29
N PRO A 383 -27.95 -5.38 -23.34
CA PRO A 383 -27.37 -6.72 -23.54
C PRO A 383 -25.89 -6.68 -24.00
N HIS A 384 -25.39 -5.52 -24.42
CA HIS A 384 -24.04 -5.35 -24.92
C HIS A 384 -23.04 -5.13 -23.78
N THR A 385 -21.76 -5.37 -24.06
CA THR A 385 -20.66 -5.06 -23.12
C THR A 385 -20.40 -3.58 -23.07
N LEU A 386 -19.90 -3.08 -21.93
CA LEU A 386 -19.51 -1.67 -21.79
C LEU A 386 -18.56 -1.22 -22.92
N ARG A 387 -17.66 -2.12 -23.36
CA ARG A 387 -16.82 -1.93 -24.56
C ARG A 387 -17.66 -1.61 -25.80
N ALA A 388 -18.60 -2.48 -26.14
CA ALA A 388 -19.43 -2.32 -27.33
C ALA A 388 -20.30 -1.05 -27.27
N VAL A 389 -20.79 -0.66 -26.09
CA VAL A 389 -21.52 0.59 -25.89
C VAL A 389 -20.64 1.81 -26.16
N LEU A 390 -19.41 1.82 -25.63
CA LEU A 390 -18.44 2.90 -25.82
C LEU A 390 -17.96 3.01 -27.27
N GLU A 391 -17.72 1.86 -27.92
CA GLU A 391 -17.26 1.78 -29.31
C GLU A 391 -18.36 2.16 -30.31
N HIS A 392 -19.65 1.93 -29.96
CA HIS A 392 -20.77 2.38 -30.77
C HIS A 392 -20.83 3.92 -30.90
N ALA A 393 -20.38 4.65 -29.87
CA ALA A 393 -20.27 6.10 -29.93
C ALA A 393 -19.02 6.58 -30.68
N ASN A 394 -17.86 5.94 -30.43
CA ASN A 394 -16.62 6.19 -31.17
C ASN A 394 -15.70 4.97 -31.03
N PRO A 395 -15.14 4.41 -32.13
CA PRO A 395 -14.28 3.23 -32.10
C PRO A 395 -13.06 3.35 -31.18
N ASP A 396 -12.52 4.56 -31.02
CA ASP A 396 -11.32 4.80 -30.21
C ASP A 396 -11.63 5.14 -28.74
N SER A 397 -12.90 5.11 -28.32
CA SER A 397 -13.31 5.53 -26.97
C SER A 397 -12.59 4.76 -25.86
N ALA A 398 -12.41 3.44 -26.03
CA ALA A 398 -11.75 2.58 -25.06
C ALA A 398 -10.27 2.96 -24.89
N GLU A 399 -9.55 3.14 -26.00
CA GLU A 399 -8.13 3.53 -25.99
C GLU A 399 -7.93 4.97 -25.49
N LYS A 400 -8.84 5.88 -25.86
CA LYS A 400 -8.86 7.25 -25.31
C LYS A 400 -9.09 7.25 -23.80
N LEU A 401 -9.98 6.39 -23.29
CA LEU A 401 -10.22 6.24 -21.85
C LEU A 401 -8.98 5.72 -21.14
N LYS A 402 -8.33 4.66 -21.66
CA LYS A 402 -7.07 4.14 -21.11
C LYS A 402 -5.99 5.22 -21.08
N GLY A 403 -5.74 5.90 -22.20
CA GLY A 403 -4.74 6.95 -22.30
C GLY A 403 -5.06 8.19 -21.44
N PHE A 404 -6.34 8.50 -21.22
CA PHE A 404 -6.75 9.54 -20.28
C PHE A 404 -6.47 9.12 -18.82
N LEU A 405 -6.90 7.92 -18.42
CA LEU A 405 -6.73 7.41 -17.06
C LEU A 405 -5.25 7.22 -16.70
N SER A 406 -4.44 6.70 -17.62
CA SER A 406 -3.00 6.59 -17.44
C SER A 406 -2.35 7.95 -17.20
N ARG A 407 -2.64 8.94 -18.06
CA ARG A 407 -2.09 10.31 -17.90
C ARG A 407 -2.59 10.97 -16.61
N ALA A 408 -3.87 10.78 -16.25
CA ALA A 408 -4.42 11.31 -15.02
C ALA A 408 -3.74 10.68 -13.79
N MET A 409 -3.61 9.35 -13.74
CA MET A 409 -2.96 8.64 -12.65
C MET A 409 -1.48 8.99 -12.53
N LEU A 410 -0.73 9.00 -13.63
CA LEU A 410 0.68 9.41 -13.64
C LEU A 410 0.83 10.87 -13.23
N GLY A 411 -0.04 11.74 -13.74
CA GLY A 411 -0.08 13.15 -13.38
C GLY A 411 -0.41 13.40 -11.90
N VAL A 412 -1.01 12.44 -11.20
CA VAL A 412 -1.19 12.46 -9.74
C VAL A 412 0.02 11.86 -9.03
N LEU A 413 0.52 10.70 -9.46
CA LEU A 413 1.63 9.99 -8.82
C LEU A 413 2.95 10.78 -8.84
N ILE A 414 3.21 11.53 -9.91
CA ILE A 414 4.45 12.31 -10.09
C ILE A 414 4.45 13.61 -9.26
N ARG A 415 3.29 14.05 -8.75
CA ARG A 415 3.20 15.27 -7.94
C ARG A 415 4.03 15.16 -6.68
N GLU A 416 4.73 16.24 -6.34
CA GLU A 416 5.49 16.33 -5.10
C GLU A 416 4.60 16.13 -3.86
N GLU A 417 3.37 16.62 -3.90
CA GLU A 417 2.40 16.43 -2.83
C GLU A 417 2.08 14.96 -2.56
N THR A 418 1.99 14.13 -3.60
CA THR A 418 1.75 12.69 -3.48
C THR A 418 2.92 11.99 -2.82
N ALA A 419 4.15 12.31 -3.23
CA ALA A 419 5.36 11.78 -2.60
C ALA A 419 5.46 12.19 -1.13
N ARG A 420 5.16 13.47 -0.80
CA ARG A 420 5.13 13.96 0.59
C ARG A 420 4.05 13.26 1.42
N THR A 421 2.88 13.01 0.84
CA THR A 421 1.78 12.31 1.52
C THR A 421 2.14 10.85 1.81
N LEU A 422 2.69 10.13 0.82
CA LEU A 422 3.17 8.76 1.00
C LEU A 422 4.27 8.69 2.06
N ASN A 423 5.21 9.64 2.03
CA ASN A 423 6.24 9.75 3.05
C ASN A 423 5.64 10.00 4.44
N GLY A 424 4.68 10.92 4.58
CA GLY A 424 3.99 11.17 5.84
C GLY A 424 3.26 9.94 6.38
N ILE A 425 2.60 9.16 5.50
CA ILE A 425 1.97 7.89 5.88
C ILE A 425 3.02 6.91 6.40
N LEU A 426 4.15 6.75 5.69
CA LEU A 426 5.22 5.84 6.11
C LEU A 426 5.89 6.28 7.41
N SER A 427 6.18 7.57 7.57
CA SER A 427 6.68 8.13 8.83
C SER A 427 5.75 7.83 9.98
N ALA A 428 4.43 8.05 9.82
CA ALA A 428 3.44 7.74 10.84
C ALA A 428 3.36 6.24 11.16
N GLN A 429 3.48 5.34 10.16
CA GLN A 429 3.54 3.90 10.41
C GLN A 429 4.81 3.50 11.16
N ILE A 430 5.97 4.07 10.80
CA ILE A 430 7.23 3.82 11.50
C ILE A 430 7.14 4.29 12.95
N GLU A 431 6.68 5.53 13.19
CA GLU A 431 6.48 6.04 14.54
C GLU A 431 5.54 5.16 15.35
N ARG A 432 4.41 4.75 14.75
CA ARG A 432 3.46 3.83 15.39
C ARG A 432 4.14 2.52 15.79
N LEU A 433 4.99 1.95 14.94
CA LEU A 433 5.74 0.73 15.26
C LEU A 433 6.76 0.95 16.39
N LEU A 434 7.33 2.15 16.52
CA LEU A 434 8.29 2.47 17.59
C LEU A 434 7.64 2.54 18.96
N VAL A 435 6.38 3.00 19.06
CA VAL A 435 5.64 3.17 20.32
C VAL A 435 4.60 2.07 20.59
N ALA A 436 4.32 1.19 19.63
CA ALA A 436 3.35 0.11 19.81
C ALA A 436 3.87 -0.92 20.84
N PRO A 437 2.97 -1.45 21.71
CA PRO A 437 3.33 -2.50 22.64
C PRO A 437 3.69 -3.79 21.89
N ILE A 438 4.95 -4.17 22.00
CA ILE A 438 5.48 -5.40 21.42
C ILE A 438 5.18 -6.62 22.31
N GLY A 439 4.95 -6.41 23.61
CA GLY A 439 4.68 -7.50 24.54
C GLY A 439 5.93 -8.35 24.78
N ARG A 440 5.79 -9.68 24.79
CA ARG A 440 6.92 -10.59 24.87
C ARG A 440 7.43 -10.89 23.47
N ILE A 441 8.72 -10.72 23.26
CA ILE A 441 9.33 -10.99 21.94
C ILE A 441 9.29 -12.50 21.64
N SER A 442 9.28 -13.35 22.68
CA SER A 442 9.11 -14.80 22.54
C SER A 442 7.80 -15.23 21.87
N ASP A 443 6.73 -14.42 21.92
CA ASP A 443 5.45 -14.74 21.27
C ASP A 443 5.52 -14.60 19.73
N HIS A 444 6.45 -13.79 19.22
CA HIS A 444 6.57 -13.46 17.81
C HIS A 444 7.72 -14.19 17.10
N LEU A 445 8.54 -14.93 17.84
CA LEU A 445 9.70 -15.65 17.32
C LEU A 445 9.55 -17.16 17.51
N PRO A 446 9.68 -17.98 16.45
CA PRO A 446 9.72 -19.42 16.60
C PRO A 446 10.90 -19.84 17.49
N ALA A 447 10.66 -20.79 18.41
CA ALA A 447 11.70 -21.30 19.32
C ALA A 447 12.97 -21.78 18.57
N GLN A 448 12.81 -22.36 17.38
CA GLN A 448 13.92 -22.80 16.55
C GLN A 448 14.81 -21.64 16.05
N THR A 449 14.22 -20.47 15.79
CA THR A 449 14.97 -19.27 15.36
C THR A 449 15.81 -18.73 16.51
N VAL A 450 15.26 -18.73 17.72
CA VAL A 450 15.96 -18.33 18.94
C VAL A 450 17.15 -19.26 19.20
N GLU A 451 16.92 -20.57 19.16
CA GLU A 451 17.98 -21.57 19.38
C GLU A 451 19.11 -21.45 18.34
N ARG A 452 18.77 -21.24 17.06
CA ARG A 452 19.76 -21.00 16.00
C ARG A 452 20.57 -19.73 16.25
N ALA A 453 19.93 -18.64 16.65
CA ALA A 453 20.60 -17.39 16.97
C ALA A 453 21.51 -17.52 18.19
N GLN A 454 21.07 -18.20 19.24
CA GLN A 454 21.86 -18.49 20.44
C GLN A 454 23.11 -19.32 20.11
N ARG A 455 22.97 -20.38 19.31
CA ARG A 455 24.11 -21.19 18.85
C ARG A 455 25.08 -20.39 18.01
N ALA A 456 24.58 -19.58 17.07
CA ALA A 456 25.43 -18.73 16.22
C ALA A 456 26.19 -17.68 17.05
N LEU A 457 25.51 -17.03 18.01
CA LEU A 457 26.13 -16.06 18.91
C LEU A 457 27.16 -16.71 19.84
N THR A 458 26.84 -17.88 20.42
CA THR A 458 27.76 -18.66 21.26
C THR A 458 29.00 -19.06 20.48
N ALA A 459 28.84 -19.57 19.26
CA ALA A 459 29.96 -19.92 18.39
C ALA A 459 30.83 -18.69 18.09
N ARG A 460 30.20 -17.55 17.75
CA ARG A 460 30.94 -16.33 17.42
C ARG A 460 31.70 -15.76 18.62
N ILE A 461 31.10 -15.74 19.81
CA ILE A 461 31.76 -15.31 21.05
C ILE A 461 32.91 -16.27 21.38
N THR A 462 32.69 -17.58 21.28
CA THR A 462 33.70 -18.61 21.59
C THR A 462 34.90 -18.51 20.63
N GLU A 463 34.65 -18.33 19.34
CA GLU A 463 35.68 -18.13 18.31
C GLU A 463 36.49 -16.86 18.60
N THR A 464 35.80 -15.72 18.81
CA THR A 464 36.46 -14.43 19.11
C THR A 464 37.28 -14.51 20.40
N ALA A 465 36.79 -15.22 21.41
CA ALA A 465 37.51 -15.43 22.66
C ALA A 465 38.72 -16.35 22.48
N ARG A 466 38.64 -17.41 21.68
CA ARG A 466 39.77 -18.29 21.37
C ARG A 466 40.90 -17.54 20.66
N GLU A 467 40.57 -16.51 19.88
CA GLU A 467 41.57 -15.63 19.24
C GLU A 467 42.17 -14.61 20.21
N ARG A 468 41.34 -13.92 21.00
CA ARG A 468 41.80 -12.74 21.78
C ARG A 468 42.19 -13.03 23.22
N LEU A 469 41.55 -14.00 23.87
CA LEU A 469 41.78 -14.29 25.28
C LEU A 469 43.18 -14.86 25.55
N PRO A 470 43.78 -15.72 24.70
CA PRO A 470 45.17 -16.15 24.88
C PRO A 470 46.16 -15.01 24.89
N VAL A 471 45.95 -13.98 24.05
CA VAL A 471 46.81 -12.78 24.01
C VAL A 471 46.68 -12.00 25.33
N ALA A 472 45.45 -11.79 25.80
CA ALA A 472 45.19 -11.12 27.07
C ALA A 472 45.74 -11.89 28.30
N ILE A 473 45.65 -13.23 28.30
CA ILE A 473 46.19 -14.07 29.38
C ILE A 473 47.72 -14.03 29.38
N LYS A 474 48.37 -13.93 28.21
CA LYS A 474 49.83 -13.82 28.13
C LYS A 474 50.38 -12.54 28.75
N GLU A 475 49.63 -11.44 28.64
CA GLU A 475 49.96 -10.18 29.32
C GLU A 475 49.76 -10.26 30.84
N PHE A 476 49.00 -11.25 31.32
CA PHE A 476 48.74 -11.49 32.73
C PHE A 476 49.77 -12.49 33.32
N ASP A 477 50.66 -12.02 34.19
CA ASP A 477 51.72 -12.85 34.79
C ASP A 477 51.18 -13.75 35.93
N ILE A 478 50.47 -14.81 35.55
CA ILE A 478 49.94 -15.83 36.49
C ILE A 478 51.08 -16.48 37.27
N GLY A 479 52.19 -16.80 36.59
CA GLY A 479 53.34 -17.45 37.20
C GLY A 479 53.98 -16.58 38.29
N GLY A 480 54.12 -15.27 38.04
CA GLY A 480 54.56 -14.28 39.02
C GLY A 480 53.62 -14.17 40.22
N ILE A 481 52.31 -14.09 39.98
CA ILE A 481 51.31 -14.03 41.07
C ILE A 481 51.40 -15.27 41.97
N VAL A 482 51.49 -16.47 41.38
CA VAL A 482 51.61 -17.72 42.15
C VAL A 482 52.94 -17.77 42.90
N ARG A 483 54.03 -17.35 42.28
CA ARG A 483 55.36 -17.28 42.90
C ARG A 483 55.35 -16.34 44.10
N ASP A 484 54.81 -15.15 43.96
CA ASP A 484 54.70 -14.16 45.04
C ASP A 484 53.80 -14.67 46.17
N LYS A 485 52.72 -15.37 45.83
CA LYS A 485 51.83 -15.98 46.83
C LYS A 485 52.51 -17.10 47.61
N VAL A 486 53.33 -17.91 46.96
CA VAL A 486 54.12 -18.97 47.61
C VAL A 486 55.28 -18.39 48.42
N ALA A 487 55.96 -17.37 47.91
CA ALA A 487 57.04 -16.67 48.62
C ALA A 487 56.53 -15.92 49.86
N GLY A 488 55.33 -15.36 49.80
CA GLY A 488 54.64 -14.75 50.94
C GLY A 488 54.00 -15.74 51.90
N TYR A 489 54.08 -17.05 51.63
CA TYR A 489 53.54 -18.07 52.52
C TYR A 489 54.42 -18.22 53.78
N PRO A 490 53.85 -18.34 54.99
CA PRO A 490 54.64 -18.46 56.21
C PRO A 490 55.61 -19.64 56.13
N VAL A 491 56.89 -19.34 56.33
CA VAL A 491 57.98 -20.27 56.08
C VAL A 491 57.88 -21.50 56.99
N GLU A 492 57.31 -21.34 58.18
CA GLU A 492 57.04 -22.42 59.15
C GLU A 492 56.04 -23.46 58.60
N LYS A 493 55.09 -23.02 57.77
CA LYS A 493 54.12 -23.93 57.14
C LYS A 493 54.76 -24.70 55.98
N LEU A 494 55.60 -24.05 55.18
CA LEU A 494 56.37 -24.72 54.11
C LEU A 494 57.32 -25.76 54.69
N GLU A 495 57.99 -25.41 55.77
CA GLU A 495 58.82 -26.33 56.55
C GLU A 495 57.98 -27.53 56.99
N THR A 496 56.86 -27.31 57.68
CA THR A 496 56.00 -28.41 58.16
C THR A 496 55.57 -29.35 57.03
N LEU A 497 55.21 -28.82 55.85
CA LEU A 497 54.85 -29.62 54.69
C LEU A 497 56.02 -30.49 54.20
N VAL A 498 57.21 -29.90 54.02
CA VAL A 498 58.41 -30.65 53.59
C VAL A 498 58.83 -31.68 54.65
N LEU A 499 58.75 -31.30 55.93
CA LEU A 499 59.07 -32.17 57.05
C LEU A 499 58.13 -33.38 57.14
N SER A 500 56.84 -33.18 56.88
CA SER A 500 55.86 -34.26 56.93
C SER A 500 56.17 -35.38 55.94
N VAL A 501 56.73 -35.03 54.77
CA VAL A 501 57.15 -35.99 53.74
C VAL A 501 58.53 -36.58 54.07
N ALA A 502 59.49 -35.76 54.50
CA ALA A 502 60.87 -36.19 54.75
C ALA A 502 61.01 -37.10 55.99
N GLN A 503 60.18 -36.92 57.02
CA GLN A 503 60.31 -37.64 58.30
C GLN A 503 60.19 -39.16 58.15
N GLN A 504 59.39 -39.64 57.18
CA GLN A 504 59.23 -41.08 56.93
C GLN A 504 60.53 -41.72 56.38
N HIS A 505 61.26 -41.01 55.53
CA HIS A 505 62.50 -41.51 54.94
C HIS A 505 63.66 -41.48 55.92
N LEU A 506 63.68 -40.52 56.84
CA LEU A 506 64.80 -40.31 57.75
C LEU A 506 64.83 -41.27 58.93
N ARG A 507 63.68 -41.81 59.34
CA ARG A 507 63.63 -42.95 60.28
C ARG A 507 64.38 -44.17 59.76
N LYS A 508 64.45 -44.37 58.45
CA LYS A 508 65.25 -45.44 57.85
C LYS A 508 66.74 -45.23 58.10
N ILE A 509 67.22 -43.99 58.12
CA ILE A 509 68.63 -43.67 58.42
C ILE A 509 68.97 -43.98 59.88
N GLU A 510 68.08 -43.68 60.82
CA GLU A 510 68.25 -44.05 62.23
C GLU A 510 68.38 -45.59 62.38
N LEU A 511 67.53 -46.33 61.67
CA LEU A 511 67.59 -47.80 61.62
C LEU A 511 68.89 -48.32 60.99
N PHE A 512 69.37 -47.70 59.90
CA PHE A 512 70.68 -48.02 59.33
C PHE A 512 71.81 -47.76 60.33
N GLY A 513 71.73 -46.70 61.14
CA GLY A 513 72.67 -46.44 62.23
C GLY A 513 72.71 -47.57 63.26
N ALA A 514 71.54 -48.11 63.63
CA ALA A 514 71.46 -49.29 64.49
C ALA A 514 72.10 -50.52 63.83
N VAL A 515 71.82 -50.77 62.55
CA VAL A 515 72.39 -51.89 61.79
C VAL A 515 73.92 -51.79 61.69
N ILE A 516 74.46 -50.61 61.40
CA ILE A 516 75.92 -50.38 61.36
C ILE A 516 76.53 -50.56 62.76
N GLY A 517 75.88 -50.04 63.79
CA GLY A 517 76.29 -50.24 65.19
C GLY A 517 76.30 -51.71 65.59
N LEU A 518 75.33 -52.50 65.13
CA LEU A 518 75.29 -53.94 65.33
C LEU A 518 76.47 -54.63 64.64
N PHE A 519 76.75 -54.30 63.38
CA PHE A 519 77.90 -54.87 62.65
C PHE A 519 79.23 -54.55 63.33
N LEU A 520 79.44 -53.29 63.75
CA LEU A 520 80.64 -52.87 64.46
C LEU A 520 80.74 -53.54 65.84
N GLY A 521 79.62 -53.65 66.55
CA GLY A 521 79.54 -54.35 67.83
C GLY A 521 79.91 -55.83 67.71
N VAL A 522 79.42 -56.52 66.68
CA VAL A 522 79.77 -57.92 66.40
C VAL A 522 81.25 -58.05 66.07
N ALA A 523 81.79 -57.15 65.25
CA ALA A 523 83.22 -57.15 64.92
C ALA A 523 84.11 -56.88 66.15
N GLN A 524 83.72 -55.96 67.03
CA GLN A 524 84.41 -55.64 68.28
C GLN A 524 84.32 -56.79 69.29
N ALA A 525 83.14 -57.41 69.43
CA ALA A 525 82.94 -58.57 70.28
C ALA A 525 83.81 -59.75 69.80
N LEU A 526 83.84 -60.00 68.49
CA LEU A 526 84.70 -61.04 67.90
C LEU A 526 86.18 -60.76 68.13
N TYR A 527 86.61 -59.50 67.95
CA TYR A 527 87.99 -59.08 68.22
C TYR A 527 88.37 -59.24 69.70
N PHE A 528 87.47 -58.83 70.61
CA PHE A 528 87.67 -58.95 72.05
C PHE A 528 87.75 -60.42 72.49
N TRP A 529 86.88 -61.27 71.95
CA TRP A 529 86.89 -62.71 72.19
C TRP A 529 88.19 -63.39 71.73
N LEU A 530 88.70 -63.01 70.56
CA LEU A 530 89.98 -63.51 70.03
C LEU A 530 91.19 -63.07 70.87
N ARG A 531 91.13 -61.87 71.49
CA ARG A 531 92.24 -61.30 72.28
C ARG A 531 92.20 -61.68 73.76
N GLY A 532 91.02 -61.97 74.32
CA GLY A 532 90.81 -62.31 75.73
C GLY A 532 91.30 -63.70 76.16
N GLY A 533 91.80 -64.53 75.24
CA GLY A 533 92.33 -65.87 75.52
C GLY A 533 93.79 -65.95 75.97
N GLY A 534 94.34 -64.89 76.60
CA GLY A 534 95.78 -64.79 76.85
C GLY A 534 96.25 -64.11 78.13
N ASN A 535 95.40 -63.99 79.16
CA ASN A 535 95.83 -63.78 80.54
C ASN A 535 95.46 -64.99 81.40
#